data_AF-A0A258FYX7-F1
#
_entry.id   AF-A0A258FYX7-F1
#
_cell.length_a   1.000
_cell.length_b   1.000
_cell.length_c   1.000
_cell.angle_alpha   90.00
_cell.angle_beta   90.00
_cell.angle_gamma   90.00
#
_symmetry.space_group_name_H-M   'P 1'
#
loop_
_entity.id
_entity.type
_entity.pdbx_description
1 polymer ?
#
loop_
_entity_poly.entity_id
_entity_poly.type
_entity_poly.pdbx_seq_one_letter_code
_entity_poly.pdbx_strand_id
1 'polypeptide(L)'
;MQIGVFDSGKGGAFVADRLRQLVPSCTFVLVDDAANVPYGSRPSSEVIELTDQAIQPLLGTCPIIIIACNTATTAGIHELRRRHPNTVFIGIEPMLKPAQAQTKTGRITVLATPGTLRSKRYLELKQLFTSVSIVDEPDTVDWARKIEDGLAHKIDLSPLRGSISKGSDTLVLACTHYIGIKDHLQKAYPAVAILEPSEAIAERLVQLLPKHLH
;
A
#
# COMPACT_ATOMS: atom_id res chain seq x y z
N MET A 1 -21.93 3.09 3.54
CA MET A 1 -21.14 3.50 4.72
C MET A 1 -19.98 4.38 4.26
N GLN A 2 -19.57 5.40 5.03
CA GLN A 2 -18.36 6.19 4.73
C GLN A 2 -17.12 5.52 5.34
N ILE A 3 -16.07 5.36 4.53
CA ILE A 3 -14.78 4.80 4.91
C ILE A 3 -13.73 5.88 4.69
N GLY A 4 -12.98 6.21 5.74
CA GLY A 4 -11.88 7.15 5.64
C GLY A 4 -10.65 6.47 5.05
N VAL A 5 -9.91 7.16 4.20
CA VAL A 5 -8.62 6.71 3.68
C VAL A 5 -7.62 7.84 3.86
N PHE A 6 -6.60 7.59 4.67
CA PHE A 6 -5.52 8.51 4.93
C PHE A 6 -4.21 8.03 4.30
N ASP A 7 -3.50 8.93 3.61
CA ASP A 7 -2.11 8.72 3.18
C ASP A 7 -1.28 9.97 3.48
N SER A 8 0.03 9.82 3.73
CA SER A 8 0.88 10.99 3.95
C SER A 8 1.05 11.83 2.68
N GLY A 9 0.82 11.27 1.50
CA GLY A 9 0.84 11.98 0.23
C GLY A 9 -0.32 11.57 -0.67
N LYS A 10 -0.09 11.51 -1.97
CA LYS A 10 -1.15 11.25 -2.96
C LYS A 10 -1.44 9.76 -3.21
N GLY A 11 -0.69 8.87 -2.56
CA GLY A 11 -0.77 7.44 -2.80
C GLY A 11 -2.12 6.83 -2.40
N GLY A 12 -2.77 7.42 -1.39
CA GLY A 12 -4.07 6.98 -0.87
C GLY A 12 -5.18 7.01 -1.91
N ALA A 13 -5.09 7.88 -2.92
CA ALA A 13 -6.06 7.96 -4.01
C ALA A 13 -6.15 6.63 -4.78
N PHE A 14 -5.00 6.01 -5.10
CA PHE A 14 -4.97 4.73 -5.82
C PHE A 14 -5.56 3.58 -5.01
N VAL A 15 -5.34 3.58 -3.69
CA VAL A 15 -5.97 2.60 -2.79
C VAL A 15 -7.49 2.80 -2.80
N ALA A 16 -7.97 4.04 -2.64
CA ALA A 16 -9.40 4.33 -2.63
C ALA A 16 -10.08 4.01 -3.97
N ASP A 17 -9.44 4.32 -5.09
CA ASP A 17 -9.96 4.00 -6.43
C ASP A 17 -10.12 2.49 -6.62
N ARG A 18 -9.12 1.71 -6.16
CA ARG A 18 -9.22 0.26 -6.21
C ARG A 18 -10.31 -0.27 -5.29
N LEU A 19 -10.45 0.28 -4.09
CA LEU A 19 -11.49 -0.11 -3.14
C LEU A 19 -12.91 0.26 -3.60
N ARG A 20 -13.10 1.36 -4.34
CA ARG A 20 -14.38 1.70 -4.97
C ARG A 20 -14.86 0.61 -5.94
N GLN A 21 -13.93 -0.03 -6.63
CA GLN A 21 -14.23 -1.14 -7.55
C GLN A 21 -14.55 -2.43 -6.78
N LEU A 22 -13.81 -2.71 -5.70
CA LEU A 22 -13.94 -3.94 -4.93
C LEU A 22 -15.13 -3.94 -3.96
N VAL A 23 -15.48 -2.78 -3.39
CA VAL A 23 -16.55 -2.61 -2.39
C VAL A 23 -17.43 -1.40 -2.77
N PRO A 24 -18.22 -1.48 -3.86
CA PRO A 24 -18.99 -0.35 -4.39
C PRO A 24 -20.13 0.13 -3.47
N SER A 25 -20.49 -0.65 -2.44
CA SER A 25 -21.48 -0.26 -1.42
C SER A 25 -20.94 0.77 -0.41
N CYS A 26 -19.63 1.05 -0.43
CA CYS A 26 -18.97 2.01 0.43
C CYS A 26 -18.60 3.30 -0.31
N THR A 27 -18.65 4.42 0.43
CA THR A 27 -18.15 5.71 -0.04
C THR A 27 -16.80 5.96 0.63
N PHE A 28 -15.77 6.30 -0.16
CA PHE A 28 -14.42 6.50 0.34
C PHE A 28 -14.09 8.00 0.41
N VAL A 29 -13.80 8.48 1.62
CA VAL A 29 -13.41 9.87 1.92
C VAL A 29 -11.90 9.92 2.05
N LEU A 30 -11.24 10.70 1.19
CA LEU A 30 -9.78 10.83 1.16
C LEU A 30 -9.35 12.01 2.02
N VAL A 31 -8.29 11.80 2.81
CA VAL A 31 -7.51 12.89 3.42
C VAL A 31 -6.04 12.57 3.22
N ASP A 32 -5.24 13.58 2.88
CA ASP A 32 -3.79 13.46 2.82
C ASP A 32 -3.09 14.54 3.65
N ASP A 33 -1.82 14.30 3.94
CA ASP A 33 -0.94 15.26 4.60
C ASP A 33 0.27 15.62 3.74
N ALA A 34 0.02 15.94 2.47
CA ALA A 34 1.06 16.24 1.49
C ALA A 34 2.01 17.37 1.94
N ALA A 35 1.54 18.29 2.78
CA ALA A 35 2.32 19.41 3.33
C ALA A 35 3.48 18.97 4.24
N ASN A 36 3.41 17.77 4.84
CA ASN A 36 4.42 17.27 5.78
C ASN A 36 5.22 16.08 5.25
N VAL A 37 5.07 15.72 3.98
CA VAL A 37 5.94 14.71 3.31
C VAL A 37 7.40 15.18 3.36
N PRO A 38 8.38 14.28 3.57
CA PRO A 38 8.25 12.83 3.74
C PRO A 38 8.10 12.41 5.21
N TYR A 39 7.14 11.51 5.48
CA TYR A 39 7.00 10.88 6.80
C TYR A 39 8.17 9.93 7.13
N GLY A 40 8.77 9.30 6.12
CA GLY A 40 9.74 8.22 6.30
C GLY A 40 11.05 8.62 7.00
N SER A 41 11.39 9.91 7.01
CA SER A 41 12.60 10.44 7.67
C SER A 41 12.31 11.05 9.05
N ARG A 42 11.05 11.06 9.50
CA ARG A 42 10.63 11.67 10.76
C ARG A 42 10.62 10.65 11.91
N PRO A 43 10.84 11.08 13.17
CA PRO A 43 10.65 10.23 14.34
C PRO A 43 9.21 9.71 14.44
N SER A 44 9.04 8.51 15.00
CA SER A 44 7.71 7.89 15.13
C SER A 44 6.73 8.74 15.94
N SER A 45 7.19 9.43 17.00
CA SER A 45 6.36 10.35 17.78
C SER A 45 5.80 11.49 16.94
N GLU A 46 6.60 12.05 16.04
CA GLU A 46 6.17 13.12 15.15
C GLU A 46 5.17 12.60 14.10
N VAL A 47 5.45 11.44 13.50
CA VAL A 47 4.53 10.80 12.55
C VAL A 47 3.17 10.50 13.19
N ILE A 48 3.15 10.07 14.45
CA ILE A 48 1.92 9.86 15.21
C ILE A 48 1.11 11.14 15.31
N GLU A 49 1.72 12.25 15.76
CA GLU A 49 1.02 13.53 15.93
C GLU A 49 0.52 14.09 14.59
N LEU A 50 1.35 14.04 13.54
CA LEU A 50 0.95 14.48 12.20
C LEU A 50 -0.23 13.64 11.67
N THR A 51 -0.16 12.31 11.83
CA THR A 51 -1.24 11.43 11.40
C THR A 51 -2.52 11.72 12.19
N ASP A 52 -2.42 11.86 13.51
CA ASP A 52 -3.58 12.11 14.39
C ASP A 52 -4.27 13.44 14.04
N GLN A 53 -3.49 14.49 13.76
CA GLN A 53 -4.00 15.78 13.28
C GLN A 53 -4.65 15.66 11.91
N ALA A 54 -4.01 14.95 10.98
CA ALA A 54 -4.51 14.81 9.62
C ALA A 54 -5.82 14.02 9.55
N ILE A 55 -6.02 13.00 10.40
CA ILE A 55 -7.26 12.20 10.37
C ILE A 55 -8.46 12.85 11.07
N GLN A 56 -8.30 14.01 11.73
CA GLN A 56 -9.40 14.67 12.47
C GLN A 56 -10.69 14.85 11.64
N PRO A 57 -10.64 15.24 10.34
CA PRO A 57 -11.85 15.37 9.52
C PRO A 57 -12.61 14.04 9.28
N LEU A 58 -11.94 12.90 9.43
CA LEU A 58 -12.52 11.56 9.26
C LEU A 58 -13.16 11.04 10.55
N LEU A 59 -12.72 11.53 11.71
CA LEU A 59 -13.23 11.07 13.00
C LEU A 59 -14.71 11.50 13.17
N GLY A 60 -15.52 10.59 13.73
CA GLY A 60 -16.95 10.80 13.93
C GLY A 60 -17.82 10.65 12.68
N THR A 61 -17.26 10.80 11.47
CA THR A 61 -17.97 10.59 10.20
C THR A 61 -17.68 9.22 9.59
N CYS A 62 -16.44 8.74 9.72
CA CYS A 62 -15.99 7.46 9.21
C CYS A 62 -15.77 6.47 10.37
N PRO A 63 -16.64 5.46 10.57
CA PRO A 63 -16.45 4.45 11.61
C PRO A 63 -15.21 3.56 11.36
N ILE A 64 -14.76 3.48 10.11
CA ILE A 64 -13.56 2.76 9.69
C ILE A 64 -12.64 3.74 8.97
N ILE A 65 -11.36 3.76 9.37
CA ILE A 65 -10.30 4.56 8.73
C ILE A 65 -9.17 3.63 8.29
N ILE A 66 -8.82 3.69 7.01
CA ILE A 66 -7.68 3.01 6.42
C ILE A 66 -6.47 3.95 6.45
N ILE A 67 -5.39 3.51 7.09
CA ILE A 67 -4.09 4.18 7.06
C ILE A 67 -3.30 3.57 5.88
N ALA A 68 -3.46 4.16 4.70
CA ALA A 68 -2.83 3.72 3.46
C ALA A 68 -1.32 4.05 3.39
N CYS A 69 -0.82 4.91 4.28
CA CYS A 69 0.62 5.14 4.39
C CYS A 69 1.28 4.05 5.25
N ASN A 70 2.20 3.27 4.65
CA ASN A 70 3.00 2.26 5.36
C ASN A 70 3.74 2.86 6.57
N THR A 71 4.31 4.06 6.42
CA THR A 71 5.06 4.74 7.49
C THR A 71 4.13 5.13 8.64
N ALA A 72 2.97 5.72 8.34
CA ALA A 72 1.98 6.08 9.36
C ALA A 72 1.42 4.84 10.07
N THR A 73 1.15 3.77 9.32
CA THR A 73 0.73 2.48 9.89
C THR A 73 1.75 1.96 10.89
N THR A 74 3.01 1.86 10.46
CA THR A 74 4.09 1.30 11.28
C THR A 74 4.37 2.15 12.51
N ALA A 75 4.37 3.47 12.36
CA ALA A 75 4.71 4.38 13.44
C ALA A 75 3.59 4.49 14.49
N GLY A 76 2.32 4.51 14.07
CA GLY A 76 1.27 5.07 14.92
C GLY A 76 -0.02 4.29 15.06
N ILE A 77 -0.26 3.20 14.33
CA ILE A 77 -1.59 2.58 14.33
C ILE A 77 -2.05 2.10 15.73
N HIS A 78 -1.12 1.63 16.56
CA HIS A 78 -1.44 1.22 17.94
C HIS A 78 -1.85 2.40 18.81
N GLU A 79 -1.17 3.54 18.66
CA GLU A 79 -1.45 4.75 19.41
C GLU A 79 -2.75 5.41 18.94
N LEU A 80 -3.02 5.42 17.62
CA LEU A 80 -4.31 5.89 17.06
C LEU A 80 -5.49 5.07 17.60
N ARG A 81 -5.36 3.74 17.67
CA ARG A 81 -6.37 2.85 18.28
C ARG A 81 -6.60 3.14 19.75
N ARG A 82 -5.54 3.54 20.48
CA ARG A 82 -5.62 3.90 21.90
C ARG A 82 -6.33 5.25 22.10
N ARG A 83 -6.05 6.24 21.24
CA ARG A 83 -6.66 7.58 21.29
C ARG A 83 -8.12 7.58 20.84
N HIS A 84 -8.44 6.77 19.83
CA HIS A 84 -9.76 6.74 19.20
C HIS A 84 -10.38 5.33 19.26
N PRO A 85 -10.75 4.83 20.45
CA PRO A 85 -11.22 3.46 20.64
C PRO A 85 -12.54 3.14 19.92
N ASN A 86 -13.32 4.17 19.55
CA ASN A 86 -14.57 4.03 18.81
C ASN A 86 -14.39 3.97 17.28
N THR A 87 -13.16 4.09 16.80
CA THR A 87 -12.82 4.07 15.37
C THR A 87 -12.03 2.83 15.02
N VAL A 88 -12.45 2.11 13.99
CA VAL A 88 -11.70 0.94 13.52
C VAL A 88 -10.61 1.37 12.55
N PHE A 89 -9.35 1.14 12.92
CA PHE A 89 -8.21 1.41 12.04
C PHE A 89 -7.72 0.16 11.31
N ILE A 90 -7.65 0.25 9.99
CA ILE A 90 -7.01 -0.73 9.11
C ILE A 90 -5.68 -0.15 8.65
N GLY A 91 -4.58 -0.80 8.98
CA GLY A 91 -3.26 -0.44 8.49
C GLY A 91 -2.84 -1.30 7.32
N ILE A 92 -1.83 -0.86 6.59
CA ILE A 92 -1.23 -1.64 5.50
C ILE A 92 0.24 -1.96 5.78
N GLU A 93 0.72 -3.00 5.10
CA GLU A 93 2.11 -3.43 5.12
C GLU A 93 2.51 -3.90 3.71
N PRO A 94 3.79 -3.79 3.29
CA PRO A 94 4.24 -4.44 2.07
C PRO A 94 3.87 -5.93 2.06
N MET A 95 3.24 -6.39 0.98
CA MET A 95 2.68 -7.75 0.84
C MET A 95 3.77 -8.85 0.65
N LEU A 96 4.94 -8.69 1.28
CA LEU A 96 6.06 -9.64 1.23
C LEU A 96 5.70 -10.99 1.84
N LYS A 97 5.01 -11.01 2.99
CA LYS A 97 4.58 -12.25 3.63
C LYS A 97 3.59 -13.05 2.77
N PRO A 98 2.50 -12.44 2.23
CA PRO A 98 1.65 -13.10 1.24
C PRO A 98 2.43 -13.57 0.00
N ALA A 99 3.35 -12.75 -0.53
CA ALA A 99 4.14 -13.10 -1.69
C ALA A 99 4.97 -14.37 -1.47
N GLN A 100 5.62 -14.47 -0.31
CA GLN A 100 6.40 -15.64 0.09
C GLN A 100 5.55 -16.90 0.27
N ALA A 101 4.31 -16.76 0.73
CA ALA A 101 3.39 -17.89 0.86
C ALA A 101 2.81 -18.36 -0.50
N GLN A 102 2.72 -17.47 -1.49
CA GLN A 102 2.09 -17.74 -2.78
C GLN A 102 3.08 -18.12 -3.90
N THR A 103 4.33 -17.64 -3.82
CA THR A 103 5.35 -17.94 -4.83
C THR A 103 5.60 -19.44 -4.91
N LYS A 104 5.66 -19.96 -6.14
CA LYS A 104 5.99 -21.35 -6.46
C LYS A 104 7.47 -21.50 -6.79
N THR A 105 8.11 -20.43 -7.27
CA THR A 105 9.54 -20.43 -7.62
C THR A 105 10.44 -19.98 -6.47
N GLY A 106 9.87 -19.40 -5.41
CA GLY A 106 10.64 -18.78 -4.34
C GLY A 106 11.33 -17.48 -4.79
N ARG A 107 10.95 -16.91 -5.94
CA ARG A 107 11.52 -15.67 -6.47
C ARG A 107 10.43 -14.61 -6.62
N ILE A 108 10.65 -13.48 -5.97
CA ILE A 108 9.69 -12.37 -5.85
C ILE A 108 10.36 -11.11 -6.37
N THR A 109 9.61 -10.29 -7.09
CA THR A 109 10.06 -8.94 -7.48
C THR A 109 9.29 -7.89 -6.69
N VAL A 110 9.99 -7.02 -5.99
CA VAL A 110 9.40 -5.92 -5.24
C VAL A 110 9.56 -4.64 -6.02
N LEU A 111 8.43 -3.99 -6.33
CA LEU A 111 8.41 -2.66 -6.92
C LEU A 111 8.17 -1.66 -5.81
N ALA A 112 9.18 -0.83 -5.53
CA ALA A 112 9.07 0.21 -4.52
C ALA A 112 9.88 1.45 -4.89
N THR A 113 9.52 2.60 -4.33
CA THR A 113 10.35 3.80 -4.48
C THR A 113 11.66 3.64 -3.69
N PRO A 114 12.72 4.41 -4.01
CA PRO A 114 13.94 4.41 -3.21
C PRO A 114 13.69 4.74 -1.73
N GLY A 115 12.67 5.56 -1.44
CA GLY A 115 12.23 5.85 -0.07
C GLY A 115 11.71 4.60 0.64
N THR A 116 10.88 3.79 -0.02
CA THR A 116 10.41 2.51 0.54
C THR A 116 11.55 1.53 0.75
N LEU A 117 12.45 1.36 -0.24
CA LEU A 117 13.56 0.41 -0.14
C LEU A 117 14.56 0.75 0.98
N ARG A 118 14.70 2.03 1.33
CA ARG A 118 15.52 2.49 2.47
C ARG A 118 14.77 2.49 3.81
N SER A 119 13.45 2.27 3.80
CA SER A 119 12.66 2.34 5.03
C SER A 119 13.02 1.18 5.96
N LYS A 120 13.13 1.48 7.26
CA LYS A 120 13.41 0.48 8.30
C LYS A 120 12.44 -0.69 8.23
N ARG A 121 11.14 -0.41 8.04
CA ARG A 121 10.11 -1.46 7.98
C ARG A 121 10.31 -2.42 6.81
N TYR A 122 10.61 -1.89 5.62
CA TYR A 122 10.87 -2.74 4.46
C TYR A 122 12.11 -3.62 4.69
N LEU A 123 13.18 -3.06 5.23
CA LEU A 123 14.42 -3.80 5.51
C LEU A 123 14.19 -4.91 6.56
N GLU A 124 13.43 -4.64 7.62
CA GLU A 124 13.02 -5.65 8.61
C GLU A 124 12.24 -6.79 7.96
N LEU A 125 11.22 -6.47 7.16
CA LEU A 125 10.44 -7.47 6.45
C LEU A 125 11.32 -8.27 5.49
N LYS A 126 12.13 -7.59 4.66
CA LYS A 126 13.05 -8.25 3.73
C LYS A 126 13.98 -9.22 4.45
N GLN A 127 14.58 -8.82 5.57
CA GLN A 127 15.46 -9.70 6.36
C GLN A 127 14.74 -10.97 6.85
N LEU A 128 13.48 -10.85 7.26
CA LEU A 128 12.67 -12.01 7.69
C LEU A 128 12.40 -13.00 6.55
N PHE A 129 12.40 -12.56 5.29
CA PHE A 129 12.02 -13.39 4.13
C PHE A 129 13.19 -13.80 3.22
N THR A 130 14.33 -13.09 3.25
CA THR A 130 15.49 -13.42 2.40
C THR A 130 16.16 -14.74 2.73
N SER A 131 15.81 -15.38 3.85
CA SER A 131 16.27 -16.74 4.19
C SER A 131 15.61 -17.83 3.35
N VAL A 132 14.47 -17.54 2.72
CA VAL A 132 13.60 -18.53 2.05
C VAL A 132 13.18 -18.11 0.63
N SER A 133 13.48 -16.88 0.21
CA SER A 133 13.12 -16.39 -1.12
C SER A 133 14.15 -15.43 -1.68
N ILE A 134 14.31 -15.42 -3.00
CA ILE A 134 15.09 -14.44 -3.74
C ILE A 134 14.21 -13.21 -3.98
N VAL A 135 14.68 -12.04 -3.55
CA VAL A 135 13.97 -10.77 -3.71
C VAL A 135 14.72 -9.90 -4.72
N ASP A 136 14.13 -9.67 -5.90
CA ASP A 136 14.62 -8.73 -6.90
C ASP A 136 13.99 -7.34 -6.70
N GLU A 137 14.79 -6.28 -6.77
CA GLU A 137 14.37 -4.89 -6.56
C GLU A 137 14.81 -4.04 -7.77
N PRO A 138 14.09 -4.12 -8.91
CA PRO A 138 14.42 -3.35 -10.09
C PRO A 138 14.28 -1.85 -9.83
N ASP A 139 15.04 -1.05 -10.58
CA ASP A 139 14.95 0.40 -10.46
C ASP A 139 13.62 0.91 -11.02
N THR A 140 12.80 1.50 -10.14
CA THR A 140 11.51 2.13 -10.45
C THR A 140 11.44 3.59 -9.98
N VAL A 141 12.59 4.27 -9.88
CA VAL A 141 12.71 5.62 -9.28
C VAL A 141 11.71 6.64 -9.84
N ASP A 142 11.50 6.67 -11.16
CA ASP A 142 10.62 7.63 -11.82
C ASP A 142 9.14 7.21 -11.87
N TRP A 143 8.81 5.99 -11.46
CA TRP A 143 7.48 5.43 -11.70
C TRP A 143 6.41 6.16 -10.89
N ALA A 144 6.67 6.48 -9.63
CA ALA A 144 5.69 7.17 -8.77
C ALA A 144 5.33 8.54 -9.35
N ARG A 145 6.35 9.33 -9.71
CA ARG A 145 6.17 10.64 -10.35
C ARG A 145 5.41 10.53 -11.68
N LYS A 146 5.78 9.59 -12.56
CA LYS A 146 5.06 9.38 -13.83
C LYS A 146 3.59 9.01 -13.61
N ILE A 147 3.28 8.25 -12.58
CA ILE A 147 1.90 7.88 -12.25
C ILE A 147 1.11 9.11 -11.78
N GLU A 148 1.69 9.92 -10.90
CA GLU A 148 1.10 11.20 -10.45
C GLU A 148 0.87 12.17 -11.62
N ASP A 149 1.81 12.23 -12.57
CA ASP A 149 1.76 13.10 -13.76
C ASP A 149 0.78 12.59 -14.85
N GLY A 150 0.06 11.48 -14.62
CA GLY A 150 -0.82 10.87 -15.62
C GLY A 150 -0.09 10.19 -16.79
N LEU A 151 1.22 9.96 -16.65
CA LEU A 151 2.11 9.34 -17.62
C LEU A 151 2.34 7.84 -17.36
N ALA A 152 1.43 7.20 -16.61
CA ALA A 152 1.48 5.77 -16.28
C ALA A 152 1.64 4.85 -17.52
N HIS A 153 1.03 5.21 -18.64
CA HIS A 153 1.14 4.49 -19.92
C HIS A 153 2.52 4.61 -20.58
N LYS A 154 3.37 5.56 -20.14
CA LYS A 154 4.74 5.77 -20.64
C LYS A 154 5.81 5.17 -19.73
N ILE A 155 5.40 4.34 -18.76
CA ILE A 155 6.34 3.64 -17.89
C ILE A 155 6.98 2.50 -18.67
N ASP A 156 8.32 2.51 -18.71
CA ASP A 156 9.09 1.42 -19.29
C ASP A 156 9.19 0.26 -18.30
N LEU A 157 8.66 -0.90 -18.70
CA LEU A 157 8.66 -2.13 -17.91
C LEU A 157 9.93 -2.97 -18.16
N SER A 158 10.86 -2.52 -19.02
CA SER A 158 12.12 -3.23 -19.28
C SER A 158 12.93 -3.59 -18.03
N PRO A 159 12.91 -2.83 -16.91
CA PRO A 159 13.59 -3.22 -15.67
C PRO A 159 13.11 -4.56 -15.10
N LEU A 160 11.88 -4.99 -15.40
CA LEU A 160 11.30 -6.24 -14.90
C LEU A 160 11.79 -7.48 -15.67
N ARG A 161 12.27 -7.31 -16.91
CA ARG A 161 12.65 -8.44 -17.78
C ARG A 161 13.68 -9.37 -17.14
N GLY A 162 14.62 -8.79 -16.40
CA GLY A 162 15.68 -9.55 -15.75
C GLY A 162 15.17 -10.44 -14.61
N SER A 163 14.23 -9.96 -13.79
CA SER A 163 13.70 -10.75 -12.67
C SER A 163 12.70 -11.80 -13.15
N ILE A 164 11.83 -11.44 -14.09
CA ILE A 164 10.84 -12.35 -14.66
C ILE A 164 11.52 -13.49 -15.45
N SER A 165 12.53 -13.19 -16.28
CA SER A 165 13.26 -14.23 -17.01
C SER A 165 14.05 -15.19 -16.09
N LYS A 166 14.41 -14.74 -14.89
CA LYS A 166 15.01 -15.58 -13.84
C LYS A 166 13.99 -16.34 -13.00
N GLY A 167 12.71 -16.32 -13.39
CA GLY A 167 11.65 -17.11 -12.77
C GLY A 167 10.89 -16.40 -11.64
N SER A 168 10.96 -15.07 -11.53
CA SER A 168 10.06 -14.35 -10.62
C SER A 168 8.61 -14.56 -11.07
N ASP A 169 7.80 -15.15 -10.20
CA ASP A 169 6.39 -15.48 -10.45
C ASP A 169 5.42 -14.58 -9.68
N THR A 170 5.95 -13.66 -8.87
CA THR A 170 5.19 -12.76 -8.00
C THR A 170 5.78 -11.35 -8.02
N LEU A 171 4.95 -10.35 -8.33
CA LEU A 171 5.25 -8.92 -8.14
C LEU A 171 4.58 -8.40 -6.87
N VAL A 172 5.32 -7.67 -6.04
CA VAL A 172 4.77 -6.93 -4.89
C VAL A 172 4.82 -5.44 -5.19
N LEU A 173 3.66 -4.78 -5.18
CA LEU A 173 3.55 -3.32 -5.30
C LEU A 173 3.70 -2.72 -3.89
N ALA A 174 4.94 -2.44 -3.49
CA ALA A 174 5.26 -1.92 -2.15
C ALA A 174 5.15 -0.38 -2.04
N CYS A 175 4.71 0.29 -3.11
CA CYS A 175 4.32 1.69 -3.11
C CYS A 175 2.86 1.82 -3.56
N THR A 176 2.06 2.59 -2.81
CA THR A 176 0.65 2.85 -3.11
C THR A 176 0.42 3.42 -4.50
N HIS A 177 1.31 4.26 -5.02
CA HIS A 177 1.26 4.76 -6.40
C HIS A 177 1.22 3.65 -7.44
N TYR A 178 1.94 2.55 -7.20
CA TYR A 178 2.09 1.49 -8.22
C TYR A 178 0.80 0.70 -8.43
N ILE A 179 -0.19 0.81 -7.52
CA ILE A 179 -1.54 0.28 -7.71
C ILE A 179 -2.16 0.86 -9.00
N GLY A 180 -1.86 2.13 -9.33
CA GLY A 180 -2.33 2.80 -10.54
C GLY A 180 -1.85 2.18 -11.86
N ILE A 181 -0.87 1.27 -11.82
CA ILE A 181 -0.37 0.52 -12.99
C ILE A 181 -0.56 -0.99 -12.88
N LYS A 182 -1.30 -1.49 -11.88
CA LYS A 182 -1.57 -2.93 -11.71
C LYS A 182 -2.10 -3.56 -12.99
N ASP A 183 -3.07 -2.95 -13.64
CA ASP A 183 -3.66 -3.47 -14.89
C ASP A 183 -2.66 -3.48 -16.06
N HIS A 184 -1.78 -2.48 -16.15
CA HIS A 184 -0.73 -2.44 -17.17
C HIS A 184 0.29 -3.56 -16.94
N LEU A 185 0.73 -3.74 -15.69
CA LEU A 185 1.62 -4.83 -15.31
C LEU A 185 0.99 -6.20 -15.57
N GLN A 186 -0.29 -6.40 -15.22
CA GLN A 186 -0.99 -7.65 -15.41
C GLN A 186 -1.14 -8.02 -16.90
N LYS A 187 -1.37 -7.02 -17.76
CA LYS A 187 -1.40 -7.21 -19.22
C LYS A 187 -0.04 -7.61 -19.78
N ALA A 188 1.04 -6.99 -19.28
CA ALA A 188 2.40 -7.28 -19.74
C ALA A 188 2.93 -8.64 -19.23
N TYR A 189 2.51 -9.05 -18.03
CA TYR A 189 2.97 -10.26 -17.35
C TYR A 189 1.80 -11.10 -16.83
N PRO A 190 0.97 -11.69 -17.73
CA PRO A 190 -0.28 -12.36 -17.35
C PRO A 190 -0.07 -13.61 -16.47
N ALA A 191 1.10 -14.23 -16.53
CA ALA A 191 1.44 -15.42 -15.73
C ALA A 191 1.97 -15.08 -14.33
N VAL A 192 2.21 -13.79 -14.03
CA VAL A 192 2.83 -13.34 -12.78
C VAL A 192 1.73 -12.84 -11.84
N ALA A 193 1.75 -13.31 -10.60
CA ALA A 193 0.82 -12.83 -9.57
C ALA A 193 1.21 -11.42 -9.13
N ILE A 194 0.26 -10.49 -9.04
CA ILE A 194 0.53 -9.11 -8.63
C ILE A 194 -0.18 -8.81 -7.31
N LEU A 195 0.61 -8.54 -6.27
CA LEU A 195 0.14 -8.34 -4.90
C LEU A 195 0.22 -6.88 -4.48
N GLU A 196 -0.89 -6.41 -3.93
CA GLU A 196 -1.08 -5.07 -3.37
C GLU A 196 -2.20 -5.12 -2.31
N PRO A 197 -2.29 -4.15 -1.40
CA PRO A 197 -3.07 -4.32 -0.17
C PRO A 197 -4.59 -4.19 -0.35
N SER A 198 -5.09 -3.66 -1.48
CA SER A 198 -6.51 -3.29 -1.64
C SER A 198 -7.46 -4.48 -1.54
N GLU A 199 -7.09 -5.66 -2.05
CA GLU A 199 -7.91 -6.87 -1.94
C GLU A 199 -8.03 -7.33 -0.48
N ALA A 200 -6.92 -7.37 0.26
CA ALA A 200 -6.92 -7.70 1.69
C ALA A 200 -7.70 -6.67 2.53
N ILE A 201 -7.60 -5.38 2.18
CA ILE A 201 -8.40 -4.33 2.81
C ILE A 201 -9.89 -4.54 2.51
N ALA A 202 -10.26 -4.83 1.26
CA ALA A 202 -11.64 -5.06 0.86
C ALA A 202 -12.26 -6.24 1.61
N GLU A 203 -11.56 -7.37 1.71
CA GLU A 203 -11.98 -8.52 2.50
C GLU A 203 -12.19 -8.14 3.97
N ARG A 204 -11.27 -7.36 4.55
CA ARG A 204 -11.39 -6.89 5.92
C ARG A 204 -12.58 -5.95 6.10
N LEU A 205 -12.85 -5.07 5.13
CA LEU A 205 -14.02 -4.19 5.13
C LEU A 205 -15.30 -5.03 5.12
N VAL A 206 -15.44 -5.99 4.21
CA VAL A 206 -16.63 -6.85 4.13
C VAL A 206 -16.88 -7.60 5.44
N GLN A 207 -15.83 -8.08 6.11
CA GLN A 207 -15.97 -8.72 7.43
C GLN A 207 -16.46 -7.77 8.54
N LEU A 208 -16.17 -6.48 8.42
CA LEU A 208 -16.54 -5.45 9.39
C LEU A 208 -17.87 -4.78 9.08
N LEU A 209 -18.34 -4.88 7.83
CA LEU A 209 -19.62 -4.32 7.41
C LEU A 209 -20.78 -5.11 8.02
N PRO A 210 -21.88 -4.43 8.39
CA PRO A 210 -23.13 -5.09 8.73
C PRO A 210 -23.59 -6.03 7.59
N LYS A 211 -24.09 -7.22 7.94
CA LYS A 211 -24.50 -8.27 6.97
C LYS A 211 -25.53 -7.83 5.91
N HIS A 212 -26.23 -6.70 6.11
CA HIS A 212 -27.21 -6.17 5.14
C HIS A 212 -26.58 -5.21 4.11
N LEU A 213 -25.28 -4.92 4.21
CA LEU A 213 -24.50 -4.09 3.26
C LEU A 213 -23.57 -4.93 2.38
N HIS A 214 -23.71 -6.27 2.44
CA HIS A 214 -23.02 -7.24 1.60
C HIS A 214 -23.67 -7.32 0.22
#